data_AF-A0A7D4A5A9-F1
#
_entry.id   AF-A0A7D4A5A9-F1
#
_cell.length_a   1.000
_cell.length_b   1.000
_cell.length_c   1.000
_cell.angle_alpha   90.00
_cell.angle_beta   90.00
_cell.angle_gamma   90.00
#
_symmetry.space_group_name_H-M   'P 1'
#
loop_
_entity.id
_entity.type
_entity.pdbx_description
1 polymer ?
#
loop_
_entity_poly.entity_id
_entity_poly.type
_entity_poly.pdbx_seq_one_letter_code
_entity_poly.pdbx_strand_id
1 'polypeptide(L)'
;MQRQEPETIASTDLPEENGAGAAGEGPVEQGSGVEHRFVAGAWEVTMRWPVPAAAGPVEMVIRGAPGAAPGEIDEGITVDVLRSIPLARISRAAKAESSMVQRTAREDYCSETIDGLARQISRAARSVRRPGRAGRPDEFFAFVAAIYSWYVDLGYSDPVRKVGEATGCGWRSVANWVRLAREKGMLAEASPGRPGGVLTERALRLLEARDRRFSEVLVPDGGLPNPASSGQ
;
A
#
# COMPACT_ATOMS: atom_id res chain seq x y z
N MET A 1 -30.12 -19.80 13.02
CA MET A 1 -28.67 -19.58 12.83
C MET A 1 -28.44 -18.14 12.43
N GLN A 2 -28.12 -17.27 13.41
CA GLN A 2 -27.72 -15.89 13.16
C GLN A 2 -26.25 -15.89 12.71
N ARG A 3 -25.94 -15.29 11.56
CA ARG A 3 -24.56 -15.09 11.10
C ARG A 3 -24.00 -13.90 11.89
N GLN A 4 -23.10 -14.14 12.83
CA GLN A 4 -22.32 -13.07 13.45
C GLN A 4 -21.30 -12.54 12.43
N GLU A 5 -21.32 -11.23 12.21
CA GLU A 5 -20.32 -10.54 11.41
C GLU A 5 -19.02 -10.42 12.22
N PRO A 6 -17.84 -10.60 11.61
CA PRO A 6 -16.57 -10.49 12.32
C PRO A 6 -16.29 -9.03 12.71
N GLU A 7 -16.08 -8.77 14.00
CA GLU A 7 -15.55 -7.49 14.48
C GLU A 7 -14.07 -7.37 14.06
N THR A 8 -13.75 -6.30 13.34
CA THR A 8 -12.38 -5.96 12.95
C THR A 8 -11.84 -4.95 13.95
N ILE A 9 -10.94 -5.38 14.83
CA ILE A 9 -10.27 -4.49 15.78
C ILE A 9 -8.90 -4.16 15.18
N ALA A 10 -8.78 -2.98 14.56
CA ALA A 10 -7.48 -2.42 14.19
C ALA A 10 -6.79 -1.94 15.48
N SER A 11 -5.91 -2.77 16.03
CA SER A 11 -5.13 -2.40 17.22
C SER A 11 -3.82 -1.76 16.76
N THR A 12 -3.76 -0.44 16.84
CA THR A 12 -2.53 0.35 16.80
C THR A 12 -2.38 0.97 18.17
N ASP A 13 -1.55 0.40 19.04
CA ASP A 13 -1.04 1.11 20.23
C ASP A 13 0.32 0.53 20.67
N LEU A 14 1.22 1.45 21.00
CA LEU A 14 2.57 1.27 21.54
C LEU A 14 2.56 1.15 23.08
N PRO A 15 3.65 0.67 23.72
CA PRO A 15 3.61 0.11 25.07
C PRO A 15 4.14 1.05 26.17
N GLU A 16 3.81 0.74 27.43
CA GLU A 16 4.72 0.92 28.58
C GLU A 16 4.54 -0.21 29.60
N GLU A 17 5.67 -0.55 30.24
CA GLU A 17 6.03 -1.79 30.93
C GLU A 17 5.53 -1.90 32.38
N ASN A 18 5.28 -3.14 32.86
CA ASN A 18 6.10 -3.81 33.90
C ASN A 18 5.39 -5.05 34.49
N GLY A 19 6.10 -6.17 34.54
CA GLY A 19 5.67 -7.36 35.27
C GLY A 19 6.59 -8.56 35.06
N ALA A 20 7.63 -8.66 35.87
CA ALA A 20 8.59 -9.77 35.87
C ALA A 20 7.96 -11.08 36.37
N GLY A 21 8.19 -12.18 35.66
CA GLY A 21 7.95 -13.53 36.18
C GLY A 21 7.95 -14.66 35.15
N ALA A 22 8.89 -15.60 35.32
CA ALA A 22 8.99 -16.94 34.76
C ALA A 22 9.65 -17.12 33.37
N ALA A 23 10.68 -17.98 33.40
CA ALA A 23 11.55 -18.35 32.30
C ALA A 23 10.87 -19.32 31.31
N GLY A 24 11.15 -19.15 30.03
CA GLY A 24 11.02 -20.24 29.05
C GLY A 24 10.30 -19.97 27.74
N GLU A 25 10.28 -18.74 27.22
CA GLU A 25 10.00 -18.46 25.80
C GLU A 25 10.63 -17.10 25.50
N GLY A 26 11.54 -17.04 24.52
CA GLY A 26 12.11 -15.75 24.09
C GLY A 26 10.98 -14.80 23.67
N PRO A 27 11.11 -13.48 23.85
CA PRO A 27 10.09 -12.55 23.43
C PRO A 27 9.83 -12.76 21.95
N VAL A 28 8.66 -13.30 21.62
CA VAL A 28 8.16 -13.32 20.25
C VAL A 28 8.07 -11.85 19.89
N GLU A 29 9.00 -11.36 19.06
CA GLU A 29 8.95 -10.01 18.54
C GLU A 29 7.52 -9.80 18.03
N GLN A 30 6.78 -8.93 18.70
CA GLN A 30 5.46 -8.47 18.29
C GLN A 30 5.65 -7.62 17.03
N GLY A 31 6.03 -8.28 15.94
CA GLY A 31 6.25 -7.66 14.67
C GLY A 31 4.92 -7.14 14.14
N SER A 32 4.92 -5.85 13.80
CA SER A 32 3.89 -5.17 13.00
C SER A 32 3.28 -6.13 11.96
N GLY A 33 2.02 -6.47 12.17
CA GLY A 33 1.30 -7.49 11.41
C GLY A 33 -0.20 -7.21 11.42
N VAL A 34 -0.90 -7.74 10.42
CA VAL A 34 -2.37 -7.68 10.40
C VAL A 34 -2.90 -8.88 11.19
N GLU A 35 -3.63 -8.61 12.25
CA GLU A 35 -4.32 -9.61 13.06
C GLU A 35 -5.79 -9.71 12.67
N HIS A 36 -6.28 -10.92 12.44
CA HIS A 36 -7.71 -11.19 12.33
C HIS A 36 -8.16 -12.17 13.38
N ARG A 37 -9.32 -11.86 13.97
CA ARG A 37 -9.98 -12.67 14.97
C ARG A 37 -11.37 -13.08 14.49
N PHE A 38 -11.75 -14.33 14.76
CA PHE A 38 -13.13 -14.79 14.56
C PHE A 38 -13.45 -15.96 15.48
N VAL A 39 -14.74 -16.21 15.68
CA VAL A 39 -15.24 -17.29 16.53
C VAL A 39 -15.80 -18.42 15.68
N ALA A 40 -15.48 -19.65 16.05
CA ALA A 40 -15.94 -20.90 15.45
C ALA A 40 -16.44 -21.85 16.54
N GLY A 41 -17.74 -21.77 16.86
CA GLY A 41 -18.31 -22.53 17.98
C GLY A 41 -17.74 -22.05 19.32
N ALA A 42 -17.24 -22.97 20.13
CA ALA A 42 -16.59 -22.69 21.42
C ALA A 42 -15.14 -22.18 21.31
N TRP A 43 -14.64 -21.91 20.10
CA TRP A 43 -13.24 -21.54 19.86
C TRP A 43 -13.11 -20.15 19.24
N GLU A 44 -12.22 -19.33 19.80
CA GLU A 44 -11.72 -18.10 19.19
C GLU A 44 -10.42 -18.42 18.45
N VAL A 45 -10.35 -17.97 17.20
CA VAL A 45 -9.18 -18.17 16.34
C VAL A 45 -8.62 -16.80 15.98
N THR A 46 -7.35 -16.62 16.30
CA THR A 46 -6.56 -15.44 15.96
C THR A 46 -5.51 -15.84 14.94
N MET A 47 -5.38 -15.07 13.86
CA MET A 47 -4.40 -15.30 12.81
C MET A 47 -3.64 -14.01 12.53
N ARG A 48 -2.32 -14.12 12.34
CA ARG A 48 -1.46 -12.98 12.06
C ARG A 48 -0.74 -13.12 10.72
N TRP A 49 -0.75 -12.05 9.94
CA TRP A 49 0.02 -11.91 8.71
C TRP A 49 1.15 -10.90 8.90
N PRO A 50 2.33 -11.13 8.31
CA PRO A 50 3.37 -10.12 8.25
C PRO A 50 2.94 -8.98 7.31
N VAL A 51 3.57 -7.81 7.42
CA VAL A 51 3.46 -6.73 6.43
C VAL A 51 4.79 -6.68 5.64
N PRO A 52 4.79 -6.94 4.32
CA PRO A 52 3.64 -7.22 3.45
C PRO A 52 3.03 -8.62 3.63
N ALA A 53 1.69 -8.70 3.55
CA ALA A 53 0.94 -9.96 3.62
C ALA A 53 0.99 -10.76 2.31
N ALA A 54 2.19 -11.05 1.80
CA ALA A 54 2.37 -11.76 0.52
C ALA A 54 1.88 -13.21 0.56
N ALA A 55 2.08 -13.89 1.70
CA ALA A 55 1.82 -15.30 1.90
C ALA A 55 0.60 -15.56 2.82
N GLY A 56 0.52 -16.79 3.34
CA GLY A 56 -0.43 -17.15 4.40
C GLY A 56 -0.10 -16.53 5.76
N PRO A 57 -0.92 -16.79 6.78
CA PRO A 57 -0.62 -16.34 8.13
C PRO A 57 0.68 -16.98 8.62
N VAL A 58 1.50 -16.21 9.34
CA VAL A 58 2.73 -16.70 9.98
C VAL A 58 2.43 -17.34 11.34
N GLU A 59 1.25 -17.07 11.88
CA GLU A 59 0.86 -17.51 13.21
C GLU A 59 -0.66 -17.71 13.27
N MET A 60 -1.07 -18.78 13.93
CA MET A 60 -2.48 -19.11 14.20
C MET A 60 -2.58 -19.59 15.65
N VAL A 61 -3.40 -18.90 16.43
CA VAL A 61 -3.65 -19.21 17.84
C VAL A 61 -5.13 -19.54 17.98
N ILE A 62 -5.44 -20.69 18.57
CA ILE A 62 -6.80 -21.14 18.84
C ILE A 62 -6.97 -21.23 20.36
N ARG A 63 -7.97 -20.54 20.90
CA ARG A 63 -8.27 -20.48 22.33
C ARG A 63 -9.76 -20.74 22.56
N GLY A 64 -10.14 -21.12 23.78
CA GLY A 64 -11.55 -21.17 24.15
C GLY A 64 -12.18 -19.79 24.01
N ALA A 65 -13.31 -19.69 23.32
CA ALA A 65 -13.99 -18.43 23.11
C ALA A 65 -14.47 -17.84 24.45
N PRO A 66 -14.49 -16.50 24.58
CA PRO A 66 -15.06 -15.87 25.76
C PRO A 66 -16.51 -16.32 25.97
N GLY A 67 -16.78 -17.00 27.09
CA GLY A 67 -18.13 -17.50 27.42
C GLY A 67 -18.48 -18.89 26.88
N ALA A 68 -17.53 -19.61 26.26
CA ALA A 68 -17.73 -21.02 25.94
C ALA A 68 -17.94 -21.84 27.23
N ALA A 69 -18.83 -22.84 27.18
CA ALA A 69 -19.05 -23.72 28.32
C ALA A 69 -17.80 -24.60 28.53
N PRO A 70 -17.34 -24.84 29.78
CA PRO A 70 -16.15 -25.64 30.04
C PRO A 70 -16.19 -27.02 29.36
N GLY A 71 -17.36 -27.67 29.36
CA GLY A 71 -17.56 -28.96 28.70
C GLY A 71 -17.33 -28.93 27.19
N GLU A 72 -17.62 -27.83 26.50
CA GLU A 72 -17.35 -27.69 25.05
C GLU A 72 -15.86 -27.49 24.76
N ILE A 73 -15.11 -26.89 25.69
CA ILE A 73 -13.66 -26.75 25.59
C ILE A 73 -12.98 -28.10 25.88
N ASP A 74 -13.50 -28.85 26.86
CA ASP A 74 -12.98 -30.16 27.27
C ASP A 74 -13.11 -31.22 26.16
N GLU A 75 -14.09 -31.08 25.25
CA GLU A 75 -14.22 -31.91 24.05
C GLU A 75 -13.08 -31.70 23.02
N GLY A 76 -12.32 -30.61 23.16
CA GLY A 76 -11.15 -30.31 22.33
C GLY A 76 -11.47 -29.72 20.95
N ILE A 77 -10.42 -29.38 20.21
CA ILE A 77 -10.53 -28.79 18.87
C ILE A 77 -10.86 -29.89 17.87
N THR A 78 -12.08 -29.87 17.31
CA THR A 78 -12.51 -30.85 16.33
C THR A 78 -12.10 -30.47 14.90
N VAL A 79 -12.12 -31.45 13.98
CA VAL A 79 -11.87 -31.22 12.55
C VAL A 79 -12.91 -30.26 11.94
N ASP A 80 -14.14 -30.28 12.44
CA ASP A 80 -15.20 -29.39 11.96
C ASP A 80 -14.94 -27.93 12.35
N VAL A 81 -14.38 -27.69 13.53
CA VAL A 81 -13.90 -26.35 13.92
C VAL A 81 -12.84 -25.87 12.94
N LEU A 82 -11.83 -26.68 12.62
CA LEU A 82 -10.79 -26.31 11.67
C LEU A 82 -11.33 -26.06 10.25
N ARG A 83 -12.33 -26.82 9.80
CA ARG A 83 -12.97 -26.64 8.50
C ARG A 83 -13.89 -25.42 8.43
N SER A 84 -14.43 -25.00 9.57
CA SER A 84 -15.30 -23.81 9.65
C SER A 84 -14.54 -22.50 9.45
N ILE A 85 -13.21 -22.53 9.59
CA ILE A 85 -12.33 -21.38 9.41
C ILE A 85 -12.38 -20.89 7.96
N PRO A 86 -12.86 -19.66 7.70
CA PRO A 86 -12.98 -19.14 6.34
C PRO A 86 -11.63 -18.57 5.83
N LEU A 87 -10.59 -19.40 5.74
CA LEU A 87 -9.20 -19.00 5.40
C LEU A 87 -9.12 -18.11 4.16
N ALA A 88 -9.86 -18.45 3.11
CA ALA A 88 -9.84 -17.70 1.85
C ALA A 88 -10.44 -16.28 1.99
N ARG A 89 -11.38 -16.07 2.92
CA ARG A 89 -11.97 -14.74 3.18
C ARG A 89 -11.00 -13.92 4.03
N ILE A 90 -10.50 -14.52 5.12
CA ILE A 90 -9.60 -13.84 6.07
C ILE A 90 -8.30 -13.44 5.37
N SER A 91 -7.70 -14.35 4.60
CA SER A 91 -6.47 -14.05 3.85
C SER A 91 -6.66 -12.93 2.82
N ARG A 92 -7.85 -12.80 2.24
CA ARG A 92 -8.18 -11.69 1.31
C ARG A 92 -8.31 -10.36 2.04
N ALA A 93 -8.95 -10.35 3.21
CA ALA A 93 -9.05 -9.17 4.05
C ALA A 93 -7.66 -8.71 4.54
N ALA A 94 -6.86 -9.64 5.08
CA ALA A 94 -5.50 -9.36 5.55
C ALA A 94 -4.60 -8.77 4.46
N LYS A 95 -4.70 -9.32 3.24
CA LYS A 95 -3.98 -8.79 2.07
C LYS A 95 -4.43 -7.38 1.70
N ALA A 96 -5.73 -7.10 1.74
CA ALA A 96 -6.25 -5.77 1.44
C ALA A 96 -5.80 -4.74 2.49
N GLU A 97 -5.89 -5.07 3.78
CA GLU A 97 -5.46 -4.21 4.88
C GLU A 97 -3.95 -3.96 4.84
N SER A 98 -3.15 -5.00 4.70
CA SER A 98 -1.70 -4.87 4.55
C SER A 98 -1.30 -4.02 3.34
N SER A 99 -2.03 -4.14 2.22
CA SER A 99 -1.80 -3.31 1.03
C SER A 99 -2.16 -1.85 1.29
N MET A 100 -3.22 -1.59 2.07
CA MET A 100 -3.62 -0.24 2.46
C MET A 100 -2.58 0.39 3.40
N VAL A 101 -2.14 -0.32 4.43
CA VAL A 101 -1.09 0.15 5.37
C VAL A 101 0.19 0.48 4.62
N GLN A 102 0.66 -0.41 3.74
CA GLN A 102 1.84 -0.15 2.92
C GLN A 102 1.66 1.04 1.99
N ARG A 103 0.47 1.18 1.38
CA ARG A 103 0.17 2.32 0.52
C ARG A 103 0.28 3.62 1.31
N THR A 104 -0.38 3.72 2.47
CA THR A 104 -0.33 4.92 3.32
C THR A 104 1.10 5.23 3.75
N ALA A 105 1.86 4.23 4.21
CA ALA A 105 3.26 4.44 4.60
C ALA A 105 4.13 4.95 3.44
N ARG A 106 3.93 4.43 2.22
CA ARG A 106 4.63 4.92 1.02
C ARG A 106 4.16 6.31 0.60
N GLU A 107 2.89 6.62 0.77
CA GLU A 107 2.34 7.96 0.54
C GLU A 107 2.99 8.99 1.46
N ASP A 108 3.04 8.69 2.75
CA ASP A 108 3.63 9.57 3.75
C ASP A 108 5.12 9.81 3.47
N TYR A 109 5.87 8.73 3.19
CA TYR A 109 7.30 8.80 2.90
C TYR A 109 7.64 9.67 1.67
N CYS A 110 6.81 9.62 0.63
CA CYS A 110 7.06 10.36 -0.62
C CYS A 110 6.24 11.66 -0.75
N SER A 111 5.41 11.98 0.25
CA SER A 111 4.40 13.06 0.18
C SER A 111 5.01 14.41 -0.26
N GLU A 112 6.08 14.85 0.38
CA GLU A 112 6.73 16.13 0.08
C GLU A 112 7.24 16.22 -1.37
N THR A 113 7.81 15.12 -1.88
CA THR A 113 8.36 15.04 -3.24
C THR A 113 7.24 15.09 -4.26
N ILE A 114 6.17 14.31 -4.05
CA ILE A 114 5.01 14.28 -4.92
C ILE A 114 4.28 15.62 -4.92
N ASP A 115 4.10 16.24 -3.76
CA ASP A 115 3.54 17.59 -3.65
C ASP A 115 4.41 18.63 -4.38
N GLY A 116 5.73 18.49 -4.30
CA GLY A 116 6.69 19.30 -5.04
C GLY A 116 6.45 19.23 -6.55
N LEU A 117 6.36 18.02 -7.11
CA LEU A 117 6.05 17.81 -8.52
C LEU A 117 4.67 18.33 -8.89
N ALA A 118 3.67 18.05 -8.05
CA ALA A 118 2.29 18.47 -8.29
C ALA A 118 2.21 20.00 -8.40
N ARG A 119 2.86 20.74 -7.49
CA ARG A 119 2.96 22.20 -7.53
C ARG A 119 3.63 22.70 -8.82
N GLN A 120 4.67 22.03 -9.31
CA GLN A 120 5.33 22.39 -10.57
C GLN A 120 4.38 22.23 -11.77
N ILE A 121 3.66 21.10 -11.84
CA ILE A 121 2.65 20.86 -12.87
C ILE A 121 1.55 21.91 -12.79
N SER A 122 0.98 22.18 -11.62
CA SER A 122 -0.08 23.19 -11.44
C SER A 122 0.38 24.59 -11.84
N ARG A 123 1.63 24.96 -11.55
CA ARG A 123 2.21 26.25 -11.94
C ARG A 123 2.34 26.35 -13.46
N ALA A 124 2.92 25.34 -14.09
CA ALA A 124 3.09 25.29 -15.55
C ALA A 124 1.73 25.22 -16.28
N ALA A 125 0.75 24.51 -15.72
CA ALA A 125 -0.60 24.42 -16.26
C ALA A 125 -1.30 25.78 -16.28
N ARG A 126 -1.13 26.57 -15.21
CA ARG A 126 -1.72 27.91 -15.06
C ARG A 126 -1.00 28.99 -15.86
N SER A 127 0.33 28.93 -15.98
CA SER A 127 1.10 29.94 -16.72
C SER A 127 0.75 29.96 -18.22
N VAL A 128 0.43 28.80 -18.80
CA VAL A 128 0.07 28.67 -20.21
C VAL A 128 -1.26 27.92 -20.31
N ARG A 129 -2.39 28.65 -20.24
CA ARG A 129 -3.74 28.04 -20.28
C ARG A 129 -4.06 27.37 -21.62
N ARG A 130 -3.61 27.96 -22.73
CA ARG A 130 -3.73 27.43 -24.09
C ARG A 130 -2.35 27.42 -24.74
N PRO A 131 -1.58 26.32 -24.58
CA PRO A 131 -0.34 26.21 -25.32
C PRO A 131 -0.66 26.28 -26.81
N GLY A 132 0.03 27.15 -27.53
CA GLY A 132 -0.10 27.26 -28.98
C GLY A 132 0.42 25.99 -29.67
N ARG A 133 0.74 26.09 -30.97
CA ARG A 133 1.25 24.95 -31.75
C ARG A 133 2.48 24.26 -31.14
N ALA A 134 3.31 25.01 -30.41
CA ALA A 134 4.50 24.49 -29.73
C ALA A 134 4.19 23.53 -28.56
N GLY A 135 2.97 23.54 -28.01
CA GLY A 135 2.62 22.68 -26.89
C GLY A 135 3.27 23.11 -25.56
N ARG A 136 3.35 22.16 -24.62
CA ARG A 136 4.06 22.30 -23.35
C ARG A 136 5.47 21.71 -23.48
N PRO A 137 6.45 22.17 -22.68
CA PRO A 137 7.80 21.60 -22.69
C PRO A 137 7.79 20.12 -22.29
N ASP A 138 8.78 19.36 -22.76
CA ASP A 138 8.88 17.93 -22.46
C ASP A 138 9.01 17.62 -20.96
N GLU A 139 9.68 18.51 -20.21
CA GLU A 139 9.80 18.46 -18.75
C GLU A 139 8.44 18.38 -18.05
N PHE A 140 7.44 19.12 -18.56
CA PHE A 140 6.08 19.07 -18.02
C PHE A 140 5.49 17.66 -18.13
N PHE A 141 5.71 16.99 -19.26
CA PHE A 141 5.20 15.65 -19.48
C PHE A 141 5.99 14.60 -18.69
N ALA A 142 7.28 14.84 -18.42
CA ALA A 142 8.08 14.01 -17.51
C ALA A 142 7.55 14.10 -16.07
N PHE A 143 7.19 15.28 -15.58
CA PHE A 143 6.55 15.42 -14.25
C PHE A 143 5.19 14.73 -14.18
N VAL A 144 4.36 14.88 -15.20
CA VAL A 144 3.06 14.19 -15.27
C VAL A 144 3.25 12.67 -15.26
N ALA A 145 4.22 12.17 -16.05
CA ALA A 145 4.57 10.75 -16.10
C ALA A 145 5.03 10.24 -14.73
N ALA A 146 5.87 10.99 -14.02
CA ALA A 146 6.38 10.65 -12.70
C ALA A 146 5.26 10.43 -11.67
N ILE A 147 4.39 11.43 -11.49
CA ILE A 147 3.29 11.33 -10.52
C ILE A 147 2.31 10.22 -10.93
N TYR A 148 2.06 10.06 -12.25
CA TYR A 148 1.20 9.00 -12.74
C TYR A 148 1.78 7.60 -12.44
N SER A 149 3.07 7.36 -12.73
CA SER A 149 3.77 6.11 -12.40
C SER A 149 3.65 5.81 -10.91
N TRP A 150 3.92 6.81 -10.08
CA TRP A 150 3.87 6.65 -8.62
C TRP A 150 2.49 6.17 -8.13
N TYR A 151 1.40 6.76 -8.61
CA TYR A 151 0.05 6.28 -8.26
C TYR A 151 -0.27 4.89 -8.84
N VAL A 152 0.27 4.53 -10.00
CA VAL A 152 0.17 3.18 -10.55
C VAL A 152 0.91 2.18 -9.65
N ASP A 153 2.11 2.52 -9.19
CA ASP A 153 2.95 1.67 -8.34
C ASP A 153 2.38 1.50 -6.93
N LEU A 154 1.60 2.48 -6.45
CA LEU A 154 0.78 2.37 -5.23
C LEU A 154 -0.49 1.52 -5.41
N GLY A 155 -0.79 1.09 -6.63
CA GLY A 155 -1.94 0.23 -6.93
C GLY A 155 -3.28 0.96 -6.92
N TYR A 156 -3.30 2.26 -7.25
CA TYR A 156 -4.57 2.97 -7.45
C TYR A 156 -5.29 2.47 -8.70
N SER A 157 -6.61 2.26 -8.59
CA SER A 157 -7.44 1.86 -9.73
C SER A 157 -7.66 2.99 -10.74
N ASP A 158 -7.64 4.25 -10.28
CA ASP A 158 -7.76 5.45 -11.12
C ASP A 158 -6.61 6.44 -10.84
N PRO A 159 -5.40 6.17 -11.35
CA PRO A 159 -4.24 7.03 -11.15
C PRO A 159 -4.40 8.41 -11.82
N VAL A 160 -5.17 8.52 -12.91
CA VAL A 160 -5.41 9.80 -13.59
C VAL A 160 -6.17 10.76 -12.68
N ARG A 161 -7.21 10.26 -12.00
CA ARG A 161 -7.98 11.05 -11.06
C ARG A 161 -7.12 11.49 -9.87
N LYS A 162 -6.27 10.61 -9.34
CA LYS A 162 -5.33 10.93 -8.26
C LYS A 162 -4.34 12.02 -8.63
N VAL A 163 -3.77 11.96 -9.84
CA VAL A 163 -2.93 13.05 -10.36
C VAL A 163 -3.72 14.35 -10.44
N GLY A 164 -4.98 14.32 -10.90
CA GLY A 164 -5.85 15.51 -10.94
C GLY A 164 -6.14 16.12 -9.57
N GLU A 165 -6.38 15.28 -8.56
CA GLU A 165 -6.54 15.69 -7.16
C GLU A 165 -5.26 16.36 -6.65
N ALA A 166 -4.10 15.72 -6.82
CA ALA A 166 -2.81 16.23 -6.39
C ALA A 166 -2.43 17.57 -7.05
N THR A 167 -2.67 17.70 -8.37
CA THR A 167 -2.32 18.92 -9.11
C THR A 167 -3.43 19.98 -9.10
N GLY A 168 -4.59 19.72 -8.48
CA GLY A 168 -5.77 20.58 -8.57
C GLY A 168 -6.25 20.83 -10.00
N CYS A 169 -5.97 19.91 -10.93
CA CYS A 169 -6.33 20.04 -12.35
C CYS A 169 -7.47 19.10 -12.72
N GLY A 170 -8.30 19.50 -13.69
CA GLY A 170 -9.39 18.66 -14.16
C GLY A 170 -8.89 17.32 -14.75
N TRP A 171 -9.49 16.21 -14.32
CA TRP A 171 -9.07 14.86 -14.71
C TRP A 171 -8.97 14.64 -16.23
N ARG A 172 -9.84 15.28 -17.03
CA ARG A 172 -9.80 15.20 -18.51
C ARG A 172 -8.52 15.80 -19.08
N SER A 173 -8.05 16.92 -18.50
CA SER A 173 -6.78 17.55 -18.90
C SER A 173 -5.62 16.64 -18.57
N VAL A 174 -5.64 16.04 -17.37
CA VAL A 174 -4.62 15.09 -16.92
C VAL A 174 -4.59 13.85 -17.80
N ALA A 175 -5.75 13.27 -18.13
CA ALA A 175 -5.84 12.13 -19.05
C ALA A 175 -5.18 12.44 -20.40
N ASN A 176 -5.44 13.63 -20.94
CA ASN A 176 -4.81 14.09 -22.17
C ASN A 176 -3.29 14.30 -22.01
N TRP A 177 -2.82 14.82 -20.86
CA TRP A 177 -1.39 14.95 -20.58
C TRP A 177 -0.69 13.61 -20.47
N VAL A 178 -1.29 12.61 -19.82
CA VAL A 178 -0.75 11.25 -19.73
C VAL A 178 -0.68 10.61 -21.11
N ARG A 179 -1.71 10.78 -21.96
CA ARG A 179 -1.67 10.33 -23.36
C ARG A 179 -0.51 10.97 -24.12
N LEU A 180 -0.36 12.29 -24.05
CA LEU A 180 0.73 13.01 -24.69
C LEU A 180 2.11 12.62 -24.13
N ALA A 181 2.20 12.30 -22.82
CA ALA A 181 3.42 11.81 -22.21
C ALA A 181 3.83 10.43 -22.78
N ARG A 182 2.87 9.53 -23.04
CA ARG A 182 3.13 8.27 -23.75
C ARG A 182 3.59 8.51 -25.19
N GLU A 183 2.90 9.37 -25.93
CA GLU A 183 3.28 9.73 -27.32
C GLU A 183 4.67 10.36 -27.41
N LYS A 184 5.09 11.10 -26.37
CA LYS A 184 6.43 11.67 -26.25
C LYS A 184 7.49 10.68 -25.74
N GLY A 185 7.09 9.44 -25.44
CA GLY A 185 7.99 8.40 -24.93
C GLY A 185 8.46 8.66 -23.50
N MET A 186 7.66 9.33 -22.66
CA MET A 186 7.95 9.51 -21.23
C MET A 186 7.44 8.35 -20.38
N LEU A 187 6.40 7.65 -20.87
CA LEU A 187 5.83 6.46 -20.28
C LEU A 187 5.91 5.32 -21.30
N ALA A 188 6.19 4.11 -20.81
CA ALA A 188 6.07 2.91 -21.61
C ALA A 188 4.63 2.69 -22.10
N GLU A 189 4.48 2.02 -23.24
CA GLU A 189 3.15 1.65 -23.75
C GLU A 189 2.43 0.73 -22.77
N ALA A 190 1.12 0.97 -22.61
CA ALA A 190 0.29 0.11 -21.78
C ALA A 190 0.01 -1.20 -22.51
N SER A 191 0.46 -2.31 -21.93
CA SER A 191 0.02 -3.65 -22.37
C SER A 191 -1.47 -3.85 -22.04
N PRO A 192 -2.22 -4.63 -22.84
CA PRO A 192 -3.63 -4.91 -22.55
C PRO A 192 -3.83 -5.45 -21.13
N GLY A 193 -4.73 -4.82 -20.36
CA GLY A 193 -5.08 -5.26 -19.01
C GLY A 193 -4.14 -4.81 -17.88
N ARG A 194 -3.09 -4.03 -18.16
CA ARG A 194 -2.28 -3.37 -17.11
C ARG A 194 -2.21 -1.87 -17.35
N PRO A 195 -2.41 -1.01 -16.33
CA PRO A 195 -2.10 0.40 -16.46
C PRO A 195 -0.59 0.52 -16.74
N GLY A 196 -0.22 0.78 -17.99
CA GLY A 196 1.16 1.08 -18.35
C GLY A 196 1.61 2.33 -17.62
N GLY A 197 2.55 2.18 -16.70
CA GLY A 197 3.02 3.25 -15.81
C GLY A 197 4.53 3.42 -15.77
N VAL A 198 5.31 2.50 -16.33
CA VAL A 198 6.77 2.52 -16.18
C VAL A 198 7.36 3.75 -16.88
N LEU A 199 8.15 4.52 -16.14
CA LEU A 199 8.94 5.62 -16.68
C LEU A 199 10.00 5.12 -17.66
N THR A 200 10.18 5.82 -18.76
CA THR A 200 11.27 5.53 -19.69
C THR A 200 12.57 6.19 -19.22
N GLU A 201 13.71 5.70 -19.72
CA GLU A 201 15.03 6.31 -19.47
C GLU A 201 15.07 7.79 -19.90
N ARG A 202 14.30 8.17 -20.92
CA ARG A 202 14.18 9.58 -21.35
C ARG A 202 13.50 10.43 -20.28
N ALA A 203 12.43 9.94 -19.66
CA ALA A 203 11.75 10.65 -18.58
C ALA A 203 12.66 10.79 -17.36
N LEU A 204 13.34 9.71 -16.97
CA LEU A 204 14.26 9.71 -15.84
C LEU A 204 15.38 10.75 -16.01
N ARG A 205 16.02 10.81 -17.19
CA ARG A 205 17.04 11.82 -17.49
C ARG A 205 16.54 13.26 -17.36
N LEU A 206 15.30 13.54 -17.78
CA LEU A 206 14.71 14.87 -17.65
C LEU A 206 14.39 15.22 -16.19
N LEU A 207 14.00 14.24 -15.38
CA LEU A 207 13.73 14.42 -13.96
C LEU A 207 15.03 14.68 -13.19
N GLU A 208 16.07 13.88 -13.44
CA GLU A 208 17.39 14.01 -12.81
C GLU A 208 18.08 15.35 -13.13
N ALA A 209 17.95 15.82 -14.37
CA ALA A 209 18.49 17.11 -14.78
C ALA A 209 17.87 18.28 -14.00
N ARG A 210 16.68 18.09 -13.44
CA ARG A 210 15.97 19.10 -12.66
C ARG A 210 16.24 18.99 -11.16
N ASP A 211 16.16 17.78 -10.62
CA ASP A 211 16.39 17.49 -9.21
C ASP A 211 16.69 15.99 -9.04
N ARG A 212 17.84 15.68 -8.44
CA ARG A 212 18.28 14.29 -8.21
C ARG A 212 17.38 13.54 -7.24
N ARG A 213 16.65 14.23 -6.36
CA ARG A 213 15.75 13.55 -5.40
C ARG A 213 14.61 12.80 -6.09
N PHE A 214 14.27 13.18 -7.32
CA PHE A 214 13.18 12.52 -8.04
C PHE A 214 13.53 11.11 -8.50
N SER A 215 14.78 10.82 -8.86
CA SER A 215 15.18 9.47 -9.28
C SER A 215 15.12 8.49 -8.12
N GLU A 216 15.52 8.91 -6.91
CA GLU A 216 15.53 8.08 -5.70
C GLU A 216 14.12 7.65 -5.27
N VAL A 217 13.13 8.52 -5.48
CA VAL A 217 11.73 8.27 -5.07
C VAL A 217 10.95 7.44 -6.10
N LEU A 218 11.25 7.61 -7.39
CA LEU A 218 10.47 7.06 -8.49
C LEU A 218 11.05 5.77 -9.08
N VAL A 219 12.33 5.51 -8.84
CA VAL A 219 12.97 4.22 -9.10
C VAL A 219 13.41 3.69 -7.75
N PRO A 220 12.50 3.09 -6.96
CA PRO A 220 12.98 2.23 -5.89
C PRO A 220 13.73 1.11 -6.61
N ASP A 221 15.06 1.11 -6.50
CA ASP A 221 15.88 -0.09 -6.70
C ASP A 221 15.10 -1.27 -6.10
N GLY A 222 15.13 -2.44 -6.74
CA GLY A 222 14.27 -3.60 -6.43
C GLY A 222 14.44 -4.17 -5.00
N GLY A 223 14.05 -3.41 -3.99
CA GLY A 223 14.38 -3.55 -2.59
C GLY A 223 14.33 -2.17 -1.92
N LEU A 224 13.28 -1.93 -1.13
CA LEU A 224 13.19 -0.76 -0.25
C LEU A 224 14.52 -0.54 0.49
N PRO A 225 15.03 0.69 0.61
CA PRO A 225 16.13 0.96 1.52
C PRO A 225 15.70 0.56 2.93
N ASN A 226 16.41 -0.41 3.52
CA ASN A 226 16.19 -0.81 4.90
C ASN A 226 16.52 0.41 5.79
N PRO A 227 15.55 0.97 6.54
CA PRO A 227 15.78 2.15 7.38
C PRO A 227 16.80 1.90 8.51
N ALA A 228 17.25 0.66 8.71
CA ALA A 228 18.28 0.29 9.68
C ALA A 228 19.74 0.57 9.25
N SER A 229 19.98 1.20 8.08
CA SER A 229 21.35 1.27 7.51
C SER A 229 22.09 2.60 7.73
N SER A 230 21.49 3.57 8.41
CA SER A 230 22.13 4.87 8.69
C SER A 230 22.67 4.89 10.13
N GLY A 231 23.83 4.28 10.34
CA GLY A 231 24.51 4.30 11.63
C GLY A 231 25.83 3.54 11.64
N GLN A 232 26.85 4.08 10.97
CA GLN A 232 28.27 3.90 11.30
C GLN A 232 29.04 5.18 11.00
#